data_AF-A0A3L7K0S3-F1
#
_entry.id   AF-A0A3L7K0S3-F1
#
_cell.length_a   1.000
_cell.length_b   1.000
_cell.length_c   1.000
_cell.angle_alpha   90.00
_cell.angle_beta   90.00
_cell.angle_gamma   90.00
#
_symmetry.space_group_name_H-M   'P 1'
#
loop_
_entity.id
_entity.type
_entity.pdbx_description
1 polymer ?
#
loop_
_entity_poly.entity_id
_entity_poly.type
_entity_poly.pdbx_seq_one_letter_code
_entity_poly.pdbx_strand_id
1 'polypeptide(L)'
;MTRAFLELLRIIAIIIIFGGGSLILISKLYEFLGVSLAAPEGGWLLESAILICIFVLYRNRLQFSGFYRRKEHKKLSGKLSLALLLITLLLFVAAPIV
;
A
#
# COMPACT_ATOMS: atom_id res chain seq x y z
N MET A 1 -4.81 26.66 -2.80
CA MET A 1 -4.35 25.74 -3.88
C MET A 1 -3.01 25.10 -3.58
N THR A 2 -1.98 25.85 -3.13
CA THR A 2 -0.63 25.34 -2.83
C THR A 2 -0.57 24.16 -1.84
N ARG A 3 -1.35 24.19 -0.75
CA ARG A 3 -1.36 23.10 0.26
C ARG A 3 -1.89 21.77 -0.28
N ALA A 4 -2.86 21.80 -1.18
CA ALA A 4 -3.41 20.58 -1.80
C ALA A 4 -2.40 19.96 -2.78
N PHE A 5 -1.68 20.80 -3.53
CA PHE A 5 -0.60 20.36 -4.41
C PHE A 5 0.54 19.68 -3.63
N LEU A 6 0.95 20.24 -2.50
CA LEU A 6 1.97 19.64 -1.62
C LEU A 6 1.54 18.29 -1.04
N GLU A 7 0.24 18.12 -0.71
CA GLU A 7 -0.27 16.80 -0.29
C GLU A 7 -0.24 15.78 -1.42
N LEU A 8 -0.63 16.18 -2.64
CA LEU A 8 -0.57 15.28 -3.79
C LEU A 8 0.87 14.83 -4.06
N LEU A 9 1.82 15.77 -4.04
CA LEU A 9 3.24 15.47 -4.17
C LEU A 9 3.71 14.49 -3.08
N ARG A 10 3.26 14.68 -1.83
CA ARG A 10 3.58 13.78 -0.73
C ARG A 10 3.02 12.37 -0.92
N ILE A 11 1.77 12.24 -1.39
CA ILE A 11 1.16 10.95 -1.68
C ILE A 11 1.94 10.24 -2.79
N ILE A 12 2.29 10.95 -3.87
CA ILE A 12 3.09 10.41 -4.97
C ILE A 12 4.45 9.94 -4.46
N ALA A 13 5.14 10.76 -3.65
CA ALA A 13 6.43 10.39 -3.06
C ALA A 13 6.31 9.14 -2.17
N ILE A 14 5.26 9.02 -1.36
CA ILE A 14 5.00 7.83 -0.54
C ILE A 14 4.81 6.60 -1.44
N ILE A 15 3.99 6.69 -2.49
CA ILE A 15 3.74 5.56 -3.39
C ILE A 15 5.03 5.14 -4.09
N ILE A 16 5.84 6.08 -4.59
CA ILE A 16 7.09 5.74 -5.28
C ILE A 16 8.10 5.11 -4.31
N ILE A 17 8.34 5.74 -3.16
CA ILE A 17 9.37 5.29 -2.21
C ILE A 17 8.94 3.99 -1.52
N PHE A 18 7.76 3.96 -0.91
CA PHE A 18 7.28 2.78 -0.19
C PHE A 18 6.79 1.70 -1.14
N GLY A 19 6.07 2.06 -2.22
CA GLY A 19 5.59 1.10 -3.20
C GLY A 19 6.73 0.42 -3.95
N GLY A 20 7.64 1.21 -4.54
CA GLY A 20 8.81 0.66 -5.22
C GLY A 20 9.73 -0.13 -4.28
N GLY A 21 10.01 0.42 -3.08
CA GLY A 21 10.85 -0.25 -2.09
C GLY A 21 10.26 -1.57 -1.58
N SER A 22 8.95 -1.60 -1.29
CA SER A 22 8.27 -2.83 -0.86
C SER A 22 8.15 -3.85 -1.97
N LEU A 23 7.92 -3.44 -3.23
CA LEU A 23 7.87 -4.35 -4.37
C LEU A 23 9.20 -5.10 -4.54
N ILE A 24 10.33 -4.38 -4.51
CA ILE A 24 11.66 -4.99 -4.59
C ILE A 24 11.90 -5.92 -3.40
N LEU A 25 11.62 -5.47 -2.19
CA LEU A 25 11.85 -6.24 -0.97
C LEU A 25 11.04 -7.54 -0.95
N ILE A 26 9.75 -7.46 -1.28
CA ILE A 26 8.84 -8.59 -1.24
C ILE A 26 9.15 -9.57 -2.39
N SER A 27 9.48 -9.08 -3.60
CA SER A 27 9.86 -9.96 -4.71
C SER A 27 11.10 -10.79 -4.35
N LYS A 28 12.12 -10.17 -3.74
CA LYS A 28 13.29 -10.88 -3.22
C LYS A 28 12.96 -11.87 -2.12
N LEU A 29 11.95 -11.57 -1.29
CA LEU A 29 11.48 -12.50 -0.27
C LEU A 29 10.85 -13.75 -0.89
N TYR A 30 10.03 -13.59 -1.94
CA TYR A 30 9.47 -14.74 -2.68
C TYR A 30 10.58 -15.58 -3.31
N GLU A 31 11.54 -14.94 -3.99
CA GLU A 31 12.71 -15.64 -4.56
C GLU A 31 13.50 -16.39 -3.49
N PHE A 32 13.76 -15.77 -2.34
CA PHE A 32 14.46 -16.39 -1.21
C PHE A 32 13.69 -17.61 -0.65
N LEU A 33 12.36 -17.57 -0.64
CA LEU A 33 11.51 -18.68 -0.23
C LEU A 33 11.36 -19.76 -1.32
N GLY A 34 12.01 -19.60 -2.48
CA GLY A 34 11.90 -20.52 -3.62
C GLY A 34 10.55 -20.48 -4.32
N VAL A 35 9.77 -19.42 -4.10
CA VAL A 35 8.44 -19.23 -4.69
C VAL A 35 8.56 -18.31 -5.89
N SER A 36 8.17 -18.79 -7.07
CA SER A 36 8.09 -17.95 -8.26
C SER A 36 6.77 -17.19 -8.28
N LEU A 37 6.83 -15.90 -8.63
CA LEU A 37 5.62 -15.16 -8.97
C LEU A 37 5.14 -15.62 -10.34
N ALA A 38 3.93 -16.15 -10.41
CA ALA A 38 3.30 -16.44 -11.69
C ALA A 38 3.05 -15.11 -12.42
N ALA A 39 3.71 -14.93 -13.56
CA ALA A 39 3.66 -13.70 -14.33
C ALA A 39 2.70 -13.88 -15.53
N PRO A 40 1.88 -12.87 -15.87
CA PRO A 40 1.81 -11.50 -15.31
C PRO A 40 0.84 -11.30 -14.12
N GLU A 41 -0.07 -12.23 -13.84
CA GLU A 41 -1.20 -12.03 -12.93
C GLU A 41 -0.77 -11.88 -11.46
N GLY A 42 0.16 -12.71 -11.01
CA GLY A 42 0.73 -12.64 -9.67
C GLY A 42 1.45 -11.32 -9.36
N GLY A 43 2.05 -10.71 -10.39
CA GLY A 43 2.65 -9.37 -10.29
C GLY A 43 1.60 -8.29 -9.98
N TRP A 44 0.46 -8.30 -10.68
CA TRP A 44 -0.62 -7.34 -10.43
C TRP A 44 -1.27 -7.53 -9.06
N LEU A 45 -1.39 -8.77 -8.59
CA LEU A 45 -1.87 -9.07 -7.24
C LEU A 45 -0.93 -8.52 -6.17
N LEU A 46 0.38 -8.70 -6.37
CA LEU A 46 1.41 -8.18 -5.47
C LEU A 46 1.39 -6.65 -5.40
N GLU A 47 1.35 -5.96 -6.54
CA GLU A 47 1.25 -4.50 -6.61
C GLU A 47 -0.03 -3.98 -5.94
N SER A 48 -1.16 -4.64 -6.17
CA SER A 48 -2.45 -4.30 -5.56
C SER A 48 -2.40 -4.43 -4.03
N ALA A 49 -1.80 -5.50 -3.52
CA ALA A 49 -1.63 -5.72 -2.08
C ALA A 49 -0.83 -4.58 -1.44
N ILE A 50 0.29 -4.20 -2.07
CA ILE A 50 1.16 -3.09 -1.62
C ILE A 50 0.39 -1.77 -1.59
N LEU A 51 -0.36 -1.45 -2.65
CA LEU A 51 -1.15 -0.22 -2.72
C LEU A 51 -2.21 -0.13 -1.62
N ILE A 52 -2.91 -1.23 -1.33
CA ILE A 52 -3.90 -1.28 -0.24
C ILE A 52 -3.20 -1.03 1.11
N CYS A 53 -2.04 -1.64 1.33
CA CYS A 53 -1.25 -1.47 2.56
C CYS A 53 -0.84 0.00 2.75
N ILE A 54 -0.32 0.64 1.70
CA ILE A 54 0.03 2.07 1.69
C ILE A 54 -1.20 2.94 1.94
N PHE A 55 -2.33 2.62 1.33
CA PHE A 55 -3.59 3.36 1.54
C PHE A 55 -4.04 3.32 3.01
N VAL A 56 -4.03 2.14 3.63
CA VAL A 56 -4.39 1.99 5.06
C VAL A 56 -3.43 2.77 5.94
N LEU A 57 -2.12 2.67 5.70
CA LEU A 57 -1.09 3.41 6.44
C LEU A 57 -1.28 4.93 6.27
N TYR A 58 -1.54 5.39 5.05
CA TYR A 58 -1.76 6.79 4.76
C TYR A 58 -3.00 7.31 5.48
N ARG A 59 -4.15 6.67 5.31
CA ARG A 59 -5.43 7.12 5.90
C ARG A 59 -5.46 7.09 7.43
N ASN A 60 -4.66 6.24 8.07
CA ASN A 60 -4.68 6.09 9.53
C ASN A 60 -3.54 6.82 10.26
N ARG A 61 -2.41 7.05 9.60
CA ARG A 61 -1.21 7.67 10.22
C ARG A 61 -0.72 8.87 9.41
N LEU A 62 -0.26 8.65 8.17
CA LEU A 62 0.51 9.67 7.44
C LEU A 62 -0.35 10.87 7.03
N GLN A 63 -1.65 10.70 6.81
CA GLN A 63 -2.55 11.80 6.47
C GLN A 63 -2.59 12.87 7.57
N PHE A 64 -2.44 12.50 8.85
CA PHE A 64 -2.53 13.44 9.98
C PHE A 64 -1.25 14.26 10.23
N SER A 65 -0.12 13.82 9.67
CA SER A 65 1.12 14.62 9.66
C SER A 65 1.20 15.61 8.49
N GLY A 66 0.12 15.72 7.71
CA GLY A 66 0.08 16.51 6.48
C GLY A 66 0.04 18.03 6.65
N PHE A 67 0.37 18.70 5.55
CA PHE A 67 0.25 20.15 5.33
C PHE A 67 -1.20 20.62 5.18
N TYR A 68 -2.11 19.70 4.87
CA TYR A 68 -3.53 19.98 4.75
C TYR A 68 -4.32 19.30 5.88
N ARG A 69 -4.58 20.06 6.96
CA ARG A 69 -5.42 19.62 8.08
C ARG A 69 -6.84 20.16 7.88
N ARG A 70 -7.74 19.40 7.22
CA ARG A 70 -9.19 19.63 7.42
C ARG A 70 -9.63 19.08 8.78
N LYS A 71 -10.52 19.82 9.45
CA LYS A 71 -11.22 19.37 10.66
C LYS A 71 -11.98 18.04 10.47
N GLU A 72 -12.25 17.64 9.22
CA GLU A 72 -13.04 16.47 8.87
C GLU A 72 -12.22 15.21 8.51
N HIS A 73 -10.88 15.24 8.60
CA HIS A 73 -10.10 14.02 8.37
C HIS A 73 -10.37 13.01 9.49
N LYS A 74 -11.14 11.97 9.14
CA LYS A 74 -11.39 10.83 10.01
C LYS A 74 -10.54 9.65 9.56
N LYS A 75 -9.97 8.94 10.55
CA LYS A 75 -9.32 7.64 10.34
C LYS A 75 -10.34 6.67 9.74
N LEU A 76 -9.84 5.65 9.04
CA LEU A 76 -10.69 4.51 8.70
C LEU A 76 -11.19 3.89 10.02
N SER A 77 -12.41 3.35 10.00
CA SER A 77 -12.87 2.56 11.14
C SER A 77 -11.91 1.39 11.37
N GLY A 78 -11.75 0.96 12.63
CA GLY A 78 -10.87 -0.17 12.95
C GLY A 78 -11.26 -1.42 12.17
N LYS A 79 -12.56 -1.68 12.01
CA LYS A 79 -13.10 -2.80 11.23
C LYS A 79 -12.70 -2.73 9.76
N LEU A 80 -12.83 -1.57 9.11
CA LEU A 80 -12.48 -1.41 7.70
C LEU A 80 -10.97 -1.52 7.49
N SER A 81 -10.17 -0.94 8.40
CA SER A 81 -8.71 -1.07 8.37
C SER A 81 -8.29 -2.53 8.48
N LEU A 82 -8.89 -3.28 9.41
CA LEU A 82 -8.64 -4.71 9.59
C LEU A 82 -9.04 -5.51 8.34
N ALA A 83 -10.23 -5.26 7.78
CA ALA A 83 -10.69 -5.93 6.58
C ALA A 83 -9.75 -5.70 5.38
N LEU A 84 -9.28 -4.47 5.18
CA LEU A 84 -8.32 -4.16 4.12
C LEU A 84 -6.98 -4.86 4.33
N LEU A 85 -6.48 -4.92 5.56
CA LEU A 85 -5.24 -5.65 5.88
C LEU A 85 -5.40 -7.16 5.68
N LEU A 86 -6.57 -7.74 5.99
CA LEU A 86 -6.86 -9.13 5.70
C LEU A 86 -6.88 -9.40 4.19
N ILE A 87 -7.48 -8.50 3.40
CA ILE A 87 -7.46 -8.58 1.93
C ILE A 87 -6.02 -8.50 1.41
N THR A 88 -5.20 -7.58 1.93
CA THR A 88 -3.78 -7.49 1.59
C THR A 88 -3.05 -8.81 1.87
N LEU A 89 -3.29 -9.43 3.02
CA LEU A 89 -2.67 -10.72 3.37
C LEU A 89 -3.10 -11.82 2.39
N LEU A 90 -4.39 -11.89 2.06
CA LEU A 90 -4.91 -12.85 1.09
C LEU A 90 -4.28 -12.66 -0.29
N LEU A 91 -4.11 -11.41 -0.74
CA LEU A 91 -3.48 -11.11 -2.02
C LEU A 91 -2.00 -11.52 -2.07
N PHE A 92 -1.24 -11.31 -0.99
CA PHE A 92 0.14 -11.81 -0.93
C PHE A 92 0.19 -13.34 -1.00
N VAL A 93 -0.71 -14.04 -0.33
CA VAL A 93 -0.75 -15.51 -0.40
C VAL A 93 -1.20 -15.99 -1.78
N ALA A 94 -2.11 -15.27 -2.44
CA ALA A 94 -2.63 -15.62 -3.75
C ALA A 94 -1.67 -15.29 -4.91
N ALA A 95 -0.83 -14.26 -4.78
CA ALA A 95 0.09 -13.80 -5.82
C ALA A 95 0.97 -14.89 -6.45
N PRO A 96 1.53 -15.87 -5.70
CA PRO A 96 2.29 -16.96 -6.32
C PRO A 96 1.43 -18.16 -6.78
N ILE A 97 0.14 -18.19 -6.46
CA ILE A 97 -0.76 -19.33 -6.75
C ILE A 97 -1.45 -19.17 -8.11
N VAL A 98 -1.71 -17.92 -8.50
CA VAL A 98 -2.40 -17.55 -9.75
C VAL A 98 -1.38 -17.30 -10.84
#